data_AF-A0A964V2E8-F1
#
_entry.id   AF-A0A964V2E8-F1
#
_cell.length_a   1.000
_cell.length_b   1.000
_cell.length_c   1.000
_cell.angle_alpha   90.00
_cell.angle_beta   90.00
_cell.angle_gamma   90.00
#
_symmetry.space_group_name_H-M   'P 1'
#
loop_
_entity.id
_entity.type
_entity.pdbx_description
1 polymer ?
#
loop_
_entity_poly.entity_id
_entity_poly.type
_entity_poly.pdbx_seq_one_letter_code
_entity_poly.pdbx_strand_id
1 'polypeptide(L)'
;MFSYRHAFHAGNHADVLKHLVLVAVLRYLTEKPVSLMAIDTHAGAGLYRLDSEWAQTSAEAAEGLQRLVTALPGLDQAPSPLL
;
A
#
# COMPACT_ATOMS: atom_id res chain seq x y z
N MET A 1 -25.04 -4.87 5.78
CA MET A 1 -24.31 -3.86 6.58
C MET A 1 -22.83 -4.15 6.45
N PHE A 2 -22.09 -3.33 5.70
CA PHE A 2 -20.63 -3.46 5.62
C PHE A 2 -20.03 -2.54 6.69
N SER A 3 -19.68 -3.13 7.84
CA SER A 3 -19.06 -2.42 8.97
C SER A 3 -17.56 -2.20 8.77
N TYR A 4 -16.91 -2.99 7.91
CA TYR A 4 -15.49 -2.85 7.63
C TYR A 4 -15.21 -1.63 6.76
N ARG A 5 -14.29 -0.78 7.22
CA ARG A 5 -13.70 0.30 6.41
C ARG A 5 -12.20 0.18 6.45
N HIS A 6 -11.59 -0.01 5.29
CA HIS A 6 -10.14 -0.14 5.21
C HIS A 6 -9.40 1.15 5.64
N ALA A 7 -10.07 2.31 5.65
CA ALA A 7 -9.52 3.55 6.16
C ALA A 7 -9.06 3.48 7.63
N PHE A 8 -9.63 2.59 8.45
CA PHE A 8 -9.15 2.33 9.81
C PHE A 8 -7.86 1.50 9.85
N HIS A 9 -7.47 0.85 8.76
CA HIS A 9 -6.35 -0.11 8.74
C HIS A 9 -5.27 0.28 7.72
N ALA A 10 -5.53 1.35 6.96
CA ALA A 10 -4.68 1.77 5.87
C ALA A 10 -3.25 2.01 6.34
N GLY A 11 -2.29 1.35 5.69
CA GLY A 11 -0.87 1.50 5.99
C GLY A 11 -0.37 0.70 7.19
N ASN A 12 -1.17 -0.21 7.74
CA ASN A 12 -0.70 -1.14 8.77
C ASN A 12 0.33 -2.15 8.23
N HIS A 13 0.84 -3.02 9.10
CA HIS A 13 1.84 -4.03 8.73
C HIS A 13 1.36 -5.02 7.65
N ALA A 14 0.06 -5.35 7.63
CA ALA A 14 -0.52 -6.23 6.62
C ALA A 14 -0.55 -5.56 5.24
N ASP A 15 -0.87 -4.27 5.18
CA ASP A 15 -0.77 -3.48 3.96
C ASP A 15 0.67 -3.37 3.47
N VAL A 16 1.65 -3.22 4.36
CA VAL A 16 3.07 -3.22 3.96
C VAL A 16 3.42 -4.53 3.27
N LEU A 17 3.11 -5.68 3.87
CA LEU A 17 3.39 -6.99 3.28
C LEU A 17 2.66 -7.18 1.94
N LYS A 18 1.36 -6.92 1.92
CA LYS A 18 0.49 -7.11 0.74
C LYS A 18 0.98 -6.28 -0.45
N HIS A 19 1.23 -4.98 -0.25
CA HIS A 19 1.64 -4.11 -1.34
C HIS A 19 3.09 -4.38 -1.78
N LEU A 20 4.00 -4.75 -0.87
CA LEU A 20 5.36 -5.13 -1.26
C LEU A 20 5.37 -6.38 -2.15
N VAL A 21 4.55 -7.39 -1.82
CA VAL A 21 4.38 -8.59 -2.67
C VAL A 21 3.76 -8.21 -4.01
N LEU A 22 2.72 -7.36 -4.02
CA LEU A 22 2.09 -6.91 -5.26
C LEU A 22 3.10 -6.20 -6.19
N VAL A 23 3.92 -5.29 -5.66
CA VAL A 23 4.98 -4.60 -6.41
C VAL A 23 5.99 -5.60 -6.97
N ALA A 24 6.44 -6.57 -6.17
CA ALA A 24 7.37 -7.60 -6.63
C ALA A 24 6.78 -8.45 -7.77
N VAL A 25 5.51 -8.84 -7.66
CA VAL A 25 4.80 -9.59 -8.70
C VAL A 25 4.64 -8.76 -9.97
N LEU A 26 4.22 -7.50 -9.86
CA LEU A 26 4.06 -6.61 -11.02
C LEU A 26 5.38 -6.41 -11.75
N ARG A 27 6.48 -6.15 -11.02
CA ARG A 27 7.83 -6.05 -11.60
C ARG A 27 8.19 -7.28 -12.43
N TYR A 28 8.01 -8.47 -11.86
CA TYR A 28 8.29 -9.72 -12.55
C TYR A 28 7.41 -9.91 -13.81
N LEU A 29 6.10 -9.69 -13.69
CA LEU A 29 5.18 -9.86 -14.81
C LEU A 29 5.44 -8.86 -15.95
N THR A 30 5.93 -7.66 -15.63
CA THR A 30 6.27 -6.62 -16.61
C THR A 30 7.61 -6.82 -17.33
N GLU A 31 8.41 -7.82 -16.96
CA GLU A 31 9.64 -8.16 -17.70
C GLU A 31 9.34 -8.58 -19.15
N LYS A 32 8.15 -9.14 -19.39
CA LYS A 32 7.67 -9.46 -20.74
C LYS A 32 6.91 -8.25 -21.32
N PRO A 33 7.24 -7.78 -22.54
CA PRO A 33 6.57 -6.62 -23.15
C PRO A 33 5.21 -6.99 -23.76
N VAL A 34 4.29 -7.48 -22.92
CA VAL A 34 2.90 -7.80 -23.27
C VAL A 34 1.95 -7.17 -22.27
N SER A 35 0.72 -6.89 -22.69
CA SER A 35 -0.30 -6.32 -21.81
C SER A 35 -0.68 -7.29 -20.68
N LEU A 36 -0.94 -6.74 -19.50
CA LEU A 36 -1.46 -7.46 -18.34
C LEU A 36 -2.90 -7.05 -18.06
N MET A 37 -3.71 -8.00 -17.59
CA MET A 37 -5.02 -7.73 -16.99
C MET A 37 -4.89 -7.86 -15.48
N ALA A 38 -5.17 -6.78 -14.76
CA ALA A 38 -5.22 -6.78 -13.30
C ALA A 38 -6.68 -6.85 -12.83
N ILE A 39 -7.00 -7.84 -11.99
CA ILE A 39 -8.34 -8.01 -11.40
C ILE A 39 -8.18 -7.94 -9.89
N ASP A 40 -8.75 -6.90 -9.28
CA ASP A 40 -8.82 -6.74 -7.84
C ASP A 40 -10.26 -6.95 -7.37
N THR A 41 -10.49 -8.06 -6.67
CA THR A 41 -11.83 -8.44 -6.20
C THR A 41 -12.32 -7.56 -5.05
N HIS A 42 -11.43 -6.86 -4.35
CA HIS A 42 -11.73 -6.06 -3.16
C HIS A 42 -10.88 -4.77 -3.14
N ALA A 43 -10.94 -3.99 -4.23
CA ALA A 43 -10.07 -2.83 -4.46
C ALA A 43 -10.19 -1.69 -3.43
N GLY A 44 -11.29 -1.63 -2.68
CA GLY A 44 -11.55 -0.55 -1.73
C GLY A 44 -11.63 0.84 -2.42
N ALA A 45 -11.16 1.88 -1.74
CA ALA A 45 -11.21 3.27 -2.21
C ALA A 45 -10.01 3.69 -3.08
N GLY A 46 -9.01 2.81 -3.26
CA GLY A 46 -7.76 3.11 -3.97
C GLY A 46 -6.75 3.95 -3.17
N LEU A 47 -7.16 5.11 -2.65
CA LEU A 47 -6.29 6.01 -1.88
C LEU A 47 -6.89 6.34 -0.51
N TYR A 48 -6.05 6.28 0.54
CA TYR A 48 -6.44 6.55 1.91
C TYR A 48 -5.54 7.62 2.53
N ARG A 49 -6.16 8.62 3.13
CA ARG A 49 -5.46 9.67 3.90
C ARG A 49 -5.13 9.15 5.30
N LEU A 50 -3.84 9.05 5.61
CA LEU A 50 -3.36 8.61 6.94
C LEU A 50 -3.54 9.69 8.02
N ASP A 51 -3.83 10.93 7.62
CA ASP A 51 -4.19 12.05 8.50
C ASP A 51 -5.71 12.24 8.64
N SER A 52 -6.52 11.29 8.16
CA SER A 52 -7.98 11.32 8.34
C SER A 52 -8.42 10.84 9.73
N GLU A 53 -9.59 11.26 10.19
CA GLU A 53 -10.18 10.82 11.47
C GLU A 53 -10.28 9.29 11.57
N TRP A 54 -10.64 8.62 10.48
CA TRP A 54 -10.71 7.16 10.42
C TRP A 54 -9.35 6.50 10.67
N ALA A 55 -8.29 6.98 10.00
CA ALA A 55 -6.95 6.44 10.17
C ALA A 55 -6.38 6.74 11.57
N GLN A 56 -6.68 7.92 12.11
CA GLN A 56 -6.23 8.32 13.46
C GLN A 56 -6.98 7.59 14.58
N THR A 57 -8.19 7.06 14.32
CA THR A 57 -8.96 6.29 15.31
C THR A 57 -8.22 5.03 15.76
N SER A 58 -7.53 4.34 14.83
CA SER A 58 -6.75 3.14 15.13
C SER A 58 -5.23 3.42 15.22
N ALA A 59 -4.75 4.40 14.45
CA ALA A 59 -3.34 4.75 14.28
C ALA A 59 -2.43 3.58 13.82
N GLU A 60 -2.98 2.52 13.19
CA GLU A 60 -2.21 1.33 12.81
C GLU A 60 -1.05 1.61 11.83
N ALA A 61 -1.14 2.69 11.06
CA ALA A 61 -0.08 3.10 10.13
C ALA A 61 1.26 3.42 10.83
N ALA A 62 1.22 3.80 12.11
CA ALA A 62 2.41 4.06 12.92
C ALA A 62 3.28 2.80 13.06
N GLU A 63 2.66 1.62 13.10
CA GLU A 63 3.37 0.35 13.23
C GLU A 63 3.68 -0.34 11.90
N GLY A 64 3.15 0.16 10.79
CA GLY A 64 3.40 -0.32 9.43
C GLY A 64 4.23 0.65 8.61
N LEU A 65 3.57 1.37 7.71
CA LEU A 65 4.22 2.23 6.71
C LEU A 65 5.16 3.27 7.33
N GLN A 66 4.77 3.93 8.43
CA GLN A 66 5.58 5.00 9.02
C GLN A 66 6.90 4.44 9.61
N ARG A 67 6.86 3.24 10.21
CA ARG A 67 8.07 2.53 10.64
C ARG A 67 8.98 2.19 9.45
N LEU A 68 8.41 1.73 8.35
CA LEU A 68 9.18 1.40 7.14
C LEU A 68 9.86 2.64 6.54
N VAL A 69 9.13 3.76 6.41
CA VAL A 69 9.67 5.03 5.90
C VAL A 69 10.79 5.55 6.78
N THR A 70 10.62 5.47 8.10
CA THR A 70 11.66 5.89 9.07
C THR A 70 12.91 5.01 8.96
N ALA A 71 12.75 3.70 8.72
CA ALA A 71 13.86 2.76 8.60
C ALA A 71 14.62 2.86 7.28
N LEU A 72 14.00 3.43 6.24
CA LEU A 72 14.54 3.53 4.88
C LEU A 72 14.64 5.01 4.45
N PRO A 73 15.62 5.76 4.96
CA PRO A 73 15.81 7.16 4.57
C PRO A 73 16.07 7.28 3.07
N GLY A 74 15.34 8.15 2.38
CA GLY A 74 15.43 8.37 0.93
C GLY A 74 14.30 7.75 0.08
N LEU A 75 13.31 7.09 0.69
CA LEU A 75 12.08 6.65 0.00
C LEU A 75 11.21 7.81 -0.53
N ASP A 76 11.43 9.01 -0.01
CA ASP A 76 10.83 10.27 -0.43
C ASP A 76 11.45 10.82 -1.73
N GLN A 77 12.55 10.24 -2.21
CA GLN A 77 13.09 10.53 -3.53
C GLN A 77 12.33 9.71 -4.58
N ALA A 78 11.90 10.40 -5.66
CA ALA A 78 11.04 9.85 -6.69
C ALA A 78 11.40 8.40 -7.07
N PRO A 79 10.42 7.51 -7.25
CA PRO A 79 10.72 6.16 -7.69
C PRO A 79 11.53 6.24 -8.98
N SER A 80 12.70 5.60 -8.98
CA SER A 80 13.28 5.12 -10.24
C SER A 80 12.14 4.44 -11.00
N PRO A 81 12.00 4.56 -12.33
CA PRO A 81 10.88 3.99 -13.10
C PRO A 81 10.78 2.45 -13.04
N LEU A 82 11.56 1.81 -12.15
CA LEU A 82 11.54 0.41 -11.79
C LEU A 82 11.15 0.17 -10.32
N LEU A 83 10.65 1.17 -9.59
CA LEU A 83 9.84 1.06 -8.36
C LEU A 83 8.36 1.26 -8.68
#